data_AF-A0A5J6GGJ8-F1
#
_entry.id   AF-A0A5J6GGJ8-F1
#
_cell.length_a   1.000
_cell.length_b   1.000
_cell.length_c   1.000
_cell.angle_alpha   90.00
_cell.angle_beta   90.00
_cell.angle_gamma   90.00
#
_symmetry.space_group_name_H-M   'P 1'
#
loop_
_entity.id
_entity.type
_entity.pdbx_description
1 polymer ?
#
loop_
_entity_poly.entity_id
_entity_poly.type
_entity_poly.pdbx_seq_one_letter_code
_entity_poly.pdbx_strand_id
1 'polypeptide(L)'
;MTTPREGTAIEDWLAHRAGGLLVTPAESLFAPLLPSVGMLSEGQFRGRDCAFCGITLSPTTAVDLGAHHIKRSGVDVRWFPRACRTCVEGGYVNALLDAAFSACRALPPPAHLTDLYARLRHEIRRRLPAAWAAAAQAGEDTLTWHAHQRVIDASTDALADGPGDRPSPLTLAMRVAELGRRLRDLAPYPP
;
A
#
# COMPACT_ATOMS: atom_id res chain seq x y z
N MET A 1 -34.61 -38.03 2.57
CA MET A 1 -34.66 -36.56 2.51
C MET A 1 -33.34 -36.07 3.06
N THR A 2 -32.40 -35.78 2.16
CA THR A 2 -31.00 -35.49 2.50
C THR A 2 -30.67 -34.18 1.80
N THR A 3 -30.45 -33.13 2.57
CA THR A 3 -29.98 -31.83 2.07
C THR A 3 -28.50 -31.95 1.67
N PRO A 4 -28.06 -31.35 0.55
CA PRO A 4 -26.64 -31.23 0.26
C PRO A 4 -26.02 -30.12 1.13
N ARG A 5 -24.82 -30.38 1.67
CA ARG A 5 -23.98 -29.39 2.37
C ARG A 5 -23.46 -28.38 1.35
N GLU A 6 -23.82 -27.11 1.50
CA GLU A 6 -23.12 -25.96 0.92
C GLU A 6 -21.76 -25.80 1.62
N GLY A 7 -20.82 -26.66 1.26
CA GLY A 7 -19.41 -26.34 1.34
C GLY A 7 -18.92 -25.95 -0.05
N THR A 8 -17.92 -25.08 -0.10
CA THR A 8 -16.99 -24.86 -1.23
C THR A 8 -17.34 -23.81 -2.29
N ALA A 9 -17.54 -22.55 -1.87
CA ALA A 9 -17.17 -21.40 -2.71
C ALA A 9 -15.75 -20.89 -2.39
N ILE A 10 -15.33 -20.99 -1.12
CA ILE A 10 -14.02 -20.56 -0.62
C ILE A 10 -12.94 -21.62 -0.91
N GLU A 11 -13.26 -22.91 -0.77
CA GLU A 11 -12.33 -24.01 -1.05
C GLU A 11 -12.05 -24.15 -2.56
N ASP A 12 -13.05 -23.91 -3.43
CA ASP A 12 -12.86 -23.86 -4.88
C ASP A 12 -12.01 -22.66 -5.33
N TRP A 13 -12.11 -21.51 -4.64
CA TRP A 13 -11.25 -20.35 -4.89
C TRP A 13 -9.79 -20.59 -4.48
N LEU A 14 -9.55 -21.35 -3.39
CA LEU A 14 -8.21 -21.70 -2.91
C LEU A 14 -7.55 -22.80 -3.77
N ALA A 15 -8.31 -23.78 -4.26
CA ALA A 15 -7.80 -24.88 -5.07
C ALA A 15 -7.30 -24.44 -6.45
N HIS A 16 -7.92 -23.43 -7.06
CA HIS A 16 -7.51 -22.95 -8.40
C HIS A 16 -6.23 -22.10 -8.43
N ARG A 17 -5.66 -21.72 -7.27
CA ARG A 17 -4.44 -20.90 -7.20
C ARG A 17 -3.23 -21.61 -6.61
N ALA A 18 -3.42 -22.79 -6.01
CA ALA A 18 -2.36 -23.61 -5.41
C ALA A 18 -1.74 -24.59 -6.41
N GLY A 19 -1.37 -24.10 -7.59
CA GLY A 19 -0.50 -24.81 -8.53
C GLY A 19 0.97 -24.64 -8.14
N GLY A 20 1.40 -25.39 -7.12
CA GLY A 20 2.76 -25.86 -6.88
C GLY A 20 3.93 -24.88 -6.97
N LEU A 21 4.37 -24.38 -5.82
CA LEU A 21 5.79 -24.26 -5.49
C LEU A 21 5.94 -24.21 -3.98
N LEU A 22 6.57 -25.25 -3.43
CA LEU A 22 7.03 -25.30 -2.05
C LEU A 22 8.05 -24.18 -1.85
N VAL A 23 7.65 -23.11 -1.16
CA VAL A 23 8.58 -22.10 -0.64
C VAL A 23 8.80 -22.40 0.84
N THR A 24 10.05 -22.65 1.19
CA THR A 24 10.56 -22.88 2.54
C THR A 24 10.47 -21.59 3.40
N PRO A 25 10.32 -21.69 4.74
CA PRO A 25 10.08 -20.52 5.57
C PRO A 25 11.38 -19.96 6.18
N ALA A 26 11.71 -18.71 5.85
CA ALA A 26 12.31 -17.67 6.71
C ALA A 26 12.95 -16.57 5.81
N GLU A 27 12.73 -15.30 6.17
CA GLU A 27 13.31 -14.10 5.53
C GLU A 27 12.82 -13.70 4.11
N SER A 28 11.51 -13.44 3.90
CA SER A 28 11.06 -12.56 2.79
C SER A 28 9.56 -12.19 2.82
N LEU A 29 9.02 -11.71 3.93
CA LEU A 29 7.60 -11.27 3.98
C LEU A 29 7.36 -9.80 4.36
N PHE A 30 8.40 -9.00 4.59
CA PHE A 30 8.25 -7.58 4.95
C PHE A 30 9.34 -6.71 4.30
N ALA A 31 9.43 -6.72 2.97
CA ALA A 31 10.15 -5.66 2.28
C ALA A 31 9.20 -4.46 2.14
N PRO A 32 9.42 -3.32 2.85
CA PRO A 32 8.68 -2.11 2.55
C PRO A 32 8.91 -1.79 1.07
N LEU A 33 7.84 -1.74 0.29
CA LEU A 33 7.93 -1.48 -1.14
C LEU A 33 8.53 -0.09 -1.34
N LEU A 34 9.77 -0.11 -1.81
CA LEU A 34 10.58 1.08 -1.90
C LEU A 34 10.05 2.00 -3.01
N PRO A 35 10.19 3.32 -2.84
CA PRO A 35 9.87 4.26 -3.89
C PRO A 35 10.69 3.98 -5.15
N SER A 36 10.08 4.19 -6.31
CA SER A 36 10.74 3.96 -7.60
C SER A 36 12.03 4.77 -7.70
N VAL A 37 13.13 4.08 -7.99
CA VAL A 37 14.47 4.68 -8.06
C VAL A 37 14.56 5.79 -9.10
N GLY A 38 13.81 5.69 -10.20
CA GLY A 38 13.78 6.72 -11.25
C GLY A 38 13.23 8.06 -10.79
N MET A 39 12.58 8.12 -9.62
CA MET A 39 11.98 9.33 -9.06
C MET A 39 12.75 9.87 -7.85
N LEU A 40 13.83 9.20 -7.43
CA LEU A 40 14.60 9.61 -6.27
C LEU A 40 15.57 10.73 -6.63
N SER A 41 15.71 11.70 -5.72
CA SER A 41 16.84 12.61 -5.78
C SER A 41 18.14 11.84 -5.58
N GLU A 42 19.25 12.44 -6.00
CA GLU A 42 20.57 11.85 -5.79
C GLU A 42 20.86 11.59 -4.30
N GLY A 43 20.42 12.51 -3.42
CA GLY A 43 20.58 12.35 -1.98
C GLY A 43 19.75 11.19 -1.41
N GLN A 44 18.53 10.98 -1.91
CA GLN A 44 17.71 9.82 -1.52
C GLN A 44 18.29 8.50 -2.02
N PHE A 45 18.75 8.47 -3.28
CA PHE A 45 19.37 7.27 -3.85
C PHE A 45 20.64 6.87 -3.10
N ARG A 46 21.47 7.84 -2.70
CA ARG A 46 22.69 7.62 -1.91
C ARG A 46 22.43 7.36 -0.42
N GLY A 47 21.18 7.39 0.05
CA GLY A 47 20.83 7.21 1.47
C GLY A 47 21.27 8.37 2.37
N ARG A 48 21.55 9.54 1.80
CA ARG A 48 21.76 10.79 2.54
C ARG A 48 20.43 11.37 3.02
N ASP A 49 19.41 11.23 2.18
CA ASP A 49 18.06 11.72 2.44
C ASP A 49 17.08 10.54 2.55
N CYS A 50 15.98 10.72 3.30
CA CYS A 50 14.96 9.68 3.48
C CYS A 50 14.39 9.24 2.12
N ALA A 51 14.45 7.94 1.84
CA ALA A 51 13.94 7.36 0.60
C ALA A 51 12.47 7.75 0.33
N PHE A 52 11.67 7.93 1.39
CA PHE A 52 10.25 8.26 1.27
C PHE A 52 9.96 9.77 1.23
N CYS A 53 10.49 10.55 2.19
CA CYS A 53 10.11 11.95 2.38
C CYS A 53 11.21 12.97 2.03
N GLY A 54 12.43 12.54 1.70
CA GLY A 54 13.49 13.42 1.20
C GLY A 54 14.20 14.29 2.25
N ILE A 55 13.88 14.16 3.54
CA ILE A 55 14.62 14.89 4.59
C ILE A 55 16.05 14.37 4.70
N THR A 56 17.01 15.25 5.00
CA THR A 56 18.38 14.83 5.30
C THR A 56 18.43 14.02 6.59
N LEU A 57 19.05 12.85 6.50
CA LEU A 57 19.14 11.89 7.58
C LEU A 57 20.37 12.16 8.44
N SER A 58 20.18 12.13 9.76
CA SER A 58 21.30 11.98 10.69
C SER A 58 21.74 10.51 10.73
N PRO A 59 23.05 10.21 10.88
CA PRO A 59 23.53 8.85 11.13
C PRO A 59 22.82 8.14 12.28
N THR A 60 22.35 8.88 13.28
CA THR A 60 21.74 8.34 14.51
C THR A 60 20.25 8.01 14.41
N THR A 61 19.54 8.59 13.43
CA THR A 61 18.07 8.47 13.32
C THR A 61 17.60 7.82 12.03
N ALA A 62 18.51 7.56 11.09
CA ALA A 62 18.20 6.80 9.90
C ALA A 62 18.05 5.31 10.20
N VAL A 63 16.98 4.74 9.67
CA VAL A 63 16.71 3.30 9.61
C VAL A 63 17.20 2.80 8.26
N ASP A 64 18.06 1.79 8.28
CA ASP A 64 18.47 1.07 7.08
C ASP A 64 17.34 0.09 6.68
N LEU A 65 16.94 0.12 5.41
CA LEU A 65 15.88 -0.75 4.87
C LEU A 65 16.43 -2.02 4.21
N GLY A 66 17.71 -2.29 4.40
CA GLY A 66 18.41 -3.44 3.86
C GLY A 66 18.87 -3.23 2.43
N ALA A 67 19.49 -4.26 1.87
CA ALA A 67 19.98 -4.22 0.49
C ALA A 67 18.90 -4.65 -0.50
N HIS A 68 18.78 -3.92 -1.60
CA HIS A 68 17.85 -4.20 -2.70
C HIS A 68 18.58 -4.24 -4.03
N HIS A 69 18.23 -5.19 -4.88
CA HIS A 69 18.77 -5.26 -6.25
C HIS A 69 17.82 -4.55 -7.21
N ILE A 70 18.35 -3.63 -8.00
CA ILE A 70 17.59 -2.83 -8.96
C ILE A 70 18.27 -2.86 -10.33
N LYS A 71 17.47 -2.72 -11.39
CA LYS A 71 17.97 -2.46 -12.75
C LYS A 71 18.04 -0.96 -12.98
N ARG A 72 19.23 -0.41 -13.20
CA ARG A 72 19.42 1.00 -13.58
C ARG A 72 20.24 1.07 -14.86
N SER A 73 19.65 1.66 -15.90
CA SER A 73 20.26 1.71 -17.24
C SER A 73 20.70 0.33 -17.75
N GLY A 74 19.90 -0.70 -17.47
CA GLY A 74 20.19 -2.10 -17.83
C GLY A 74 21.18 -2.82 -16.90
N VAL A 75 21.83 -2.11 -15.98
CA VAL A 75 22.82 -2.68 -15.04
C VAL A 75 22.15 -3.05 -13.72
N ASP A 76 22.46 -4.24 -13.20
CA ASP A 76 22.04 -4.65 -11.86
C ASP A 76 22.90 -3.94 -10.81
N VAL A 77 22.26 -3.17 -9.94
CA VAL A 77 22.90 -2.37 -8.90
C VAL A 77 22.33 -2.77 -7.55
N ARG A 78 23.22 -2.90 -6.55
CA ARG A 78 22.82 -3.06 -5.15
C ARG A 78 22.60 -1.68 -4.54
N TRP A 79 21.39 -1.42 -4.07
CA TRP A 79 20.95 -0.17 -3.47
C TRP A 79 20.60 -0.38 -2.00
N PHE A 80 20.99 0.56 -1.14
CA PHE A 80 20.79 0.51 0.31
C PHE A 80 19.97 1.72 0.77
N PRO A 81 18.64 1.69 0.59
CA PRO A 81 17.78 2.79 0.99
C PRO A 81 17.77 2.99 2.50
N ARG A 82 17.74 4.27 2.90
CA ARG A 82 17.59 4.67 4.30
C ARG A 82 16.33 5.52 4.45
N ALA A 83 15.65 5.38 5.58
CA ALA A 83 14.46 6.15 5.91
C ALA A 83 14.56 6.80 7.29
N CYS A 84 13.79 7.86 7.53
CA CYS A 84 13.63 8.36 8.89
C CYS A 84 12.68 7.45 9.68
N ARG A 85 12.86 7.37 11.00
CA ARG A 85 11.99 6.59 11.90
C ARG A 85 10.52 6.91 11.71
N THR A 86 10.16 8.18 11.54
CA THR A 86 8.78 8.58 11.30
C THR A 86 8.21 7.93 10.03
N CYS A 87 8.95 7.87 8.93
CA CYS A 87 8.47 7.18 7.72
C CYS A 87 8.38 5.66 7.89
N VAL A 88 9.24 5.08 8.72
CA VAL A 88 9.15 3.66 9.09
C VAL A 88 7.96 3.39 10.02
N GLU A 89 7.63 4.32 10.91
CA GLU A 89 6.63 4.17 11.98
C GLU A 89 5.23 4.70 11.62
N GLY A 90 5.04 5.37 10.47
CA GLY A 90 3.71 5.76 9.96
C GLY A 90 3.54 7.22 9.51
N GLY A 91 4.54 8.08 9.70
CA GLY A 91 4.55 9.46 9.20
C GLY A 91 4.49 9.59 7.68
N TYR A 92 4.93 8.57 6.94
CA TYR A 92 4.71 8.50 5.49
C TYR A 92 3.21 8.43 5.16
N VAL A 93 2.46 7.58 5.86
CA VAL A 93 1.01 7.44 5.68
C VAL A 93 0.31 8.73 6.06
N ASN A 94 0.69 9.38 7.15
CA ASN A 94 0.11 10.67 7.53
C ASN A 94 0.37 11.75 6.47
N ALA A 95 1.59 11.83 5.92
CA ALA A 95 1.88 12.76 4.83
C ALA A 95 1.08 12.46 3.56
N LEU A 96 0.87 11.17 3.23
CA LEU A 96 -0.01 10.77 2.13
C LEU A 96 -1.45 11.19 2.37
N LEU A 97 -1.97 11.00 3.59
CA LEU A 97 -3.31 11.40 3.98
C LEU A 97 -3.48 12.92 3.87
N ASP A 98 -2.55 13.70 4.41
CA ASP A 98 -2.58 15.16 4.35
C ASP A 98 -2.56 15.69 2.91
N ALA A 99 -1.69 15.11 2.07
CA ALA A 99 -1.64 15.43 0.64
C ALA A 99 -2.96 15.05 -0.06
N ALA A 100 -3.52 13.87 0.25
CA ALA A 100 -4.76 13.40 -0.35
C ALA A 100 -5.96 14.30 -0.01
N PHE A 101 -6.09 14.73 1.23
CA PHE A 101 -7.20 15.60 1.65
C PHE A 101 -7.03 17.06 1.19
N SER A 102 -5.80 17.48 0.91
CA SER A 102 -5.52 18.81 0.35
C SER A 102 -5.68 18.87 -1.17
N ALA A 103 -5.63 17.73 -1.87
CA ALA A 103 -5.57 17.65 -3.33
C ALA A 103 -6.71 18.37 -4.05
N CYS A 104 -7.96 18.23 -3.59
CA CYS A 104 -9.10 18.90 -4.23
C CYS A 104 -9.05 20.43 -4.09
N ARG A 105 -8.46 20.93 -2.99
CA ARG A 105 -8.34 22.38 -2.73
C ARG A 105 -7.14 22.97 -3.46
N ALA A 106 -6.01 22.27 -3.41
CA ALA A 106 -4.74 22.74 -3.96
C ALA A 106 -4.60 22.50 -5.47
N LEU A 107 -5.31 21.50 -6.02
CA LEU A 107 -5.24 21.09 -7.42
C LEU A 107 -3.80 21.05 -7.96
N PRO A 108 -2.91 20.23 -7.36
CA PRO A 108 -1.53 20.14 -7.81
C PRO A 108 -1.45 19.61 -9.25
N PRO A 109 -0.29 19.75 -9.93
CA PRO A 109 -0.12 19.30 -11.30
C PRO A 109 -0.54 17.84 -11.50
N PRO A 110 -1.11 17.46 -12.66
CA PRO A 110 -1.63 16.11 -12.89
C PRO A 110 -0.62 14.99 -12.60
N ALA A 111 0.66 15.20 -12.92
CA ALA A 111 1.72 14.23 -12.61
C ALA A 111 1.84 13.93 -11.10
N HIS A 112 1.68 14.95 -10.25
CA HIS A 112 1.67 14.79 -8.80
C HIS A 112 0.43 13.99 -8.36
N LEU A 113 -0.75 14.31 -8.90
CA LEU A 113 -1.98 13.58 -8.59
C LEU A 113 -1.89 12.10 -9.01
N THR A 114 -1.26 11.79 -10.14
CA THR A 114 -1.02 10.41 -10.58
C THR A 114 -0.09 9.67 -9.62
N ASP A 115 0.98 10.31 -9.14
CA ASP A 115 1.89 9.73 -8.15
C ASP A 115 1.19 9.49 -6.80
N LEU A 116 0.43 10.46 -6.29
CA LEU A 116 -0.37 10.29 -5.08
C LEU A 116 -1.38 9.13 -5.23
N TYR A 117 -2.08 9.06 -6.36
CA TYR A 117 -3.03 7.99 -6.66
C TYR A 117 -2.34 6.61 -6.62
N ALA A 118 -1.17 6.47 -7.25
CA ALA A 118 -0.40 5.23 -7.24
C ALA A 118 0.06 4.83 -5.83
N ARG A 119 0.58 5.77 -5.05
CA ARG A 119 1.04 5.55 -3.66
C ARG A 119 -0.09 5.17 -2.72
N LEU A 120 -1.26 5.81 -2.83
CA LEU A 120 -2.42 5.48 -2.00
C LEU A 120 -2.95 4.07 -2.32
N ARG A 121 -3.11 3.72 -3.60
CA ARG A 121 -3.53 2.36 -4.00
C ARG A 121 -2.59 1.29 -3.47
N HIS A 122 -1.31 1.61 -3.49
CA HIS A 122 -0.28 0.73 -2.99
C HIS A 122 -0.43 0.45 -1.49
N GLU A 123 -0.54 1.50 -0.67
CA GLU A 123 -0.69 1.35 0.78
C GLU A 123 -2.01 0.67 1.17
N ILE A 124 -3.11 0.94 0.46
CA ILE A 124 -4.38 0.23 0.66
C ILE A 124 -4.20 -1.28 0.41
N ARG A 125 -3.55 -1.66 -0.70
CA ARG A 125 -3.30 -3.07 -1.03
C ARG A 125 -2.43 -3.79 0.00
N ARG A 126 -1.46 -3.08 0.59
CA ARG A 126 -0.59 -3.64 1.64
C ARG A 126 -1.35 -3.97 2.92
N ARG A 127 -2.31 -3.12 3.32
CA ARG A 127 -3.08 -3.27 4.57
C ARG A 127 -4.30 -4.19 4.44
N LEU A 128 -4.81 -4.36 3.23
CA LEU A 128 -6.02 -5.16 2.98
C LEU A 128 -5.94 -6.57 3.57
N PRO A 129 -4.85 -7.36 3.39
CA PRO A 129 -4.75 -8.72 3.94
C PRO A 129 -4.93 -8.79 5.46
N ALA A 130 -4.41 -7.81 6.20
CA ALA A 130 -4.59 -7.76 7.66
C ALA A 130 -6.05 -7.47 8.06
N ALA A 131 -6.77 -6.67 7.27
CA ALA A 131 -8.21 -6.47 7.46
C ALA A 131 -9.02 -7.75 7.21
N TRP A 132 -8.69 -8.50 6.15
CA TRP A 132 -9.28 -9.82 5.88
C TRP A 132 -9.00 -10.81 7.02
N ALA A 133 -7.77 -10.83 7.54
CA ALA A 133 -7.41 -11.68 8.67
C ALA A 133 -8.18 -11.33 9.95
N ALA A 134 -8.36 -10.02 10.22
CA ALA A 134 -9.16 -9.55 11.36
C ALA A 134 -10.64 -9.93 11.22
N ALA A 135 -11.21 -9.81 10.02
CA ALA A 135 -12.57 -10.27 9.74
C ALA A 135 -12.72 -11.77 10.03
N ALA A 136 -11.79 -12.59 9.53
CA ALA A 136 -11.80 -14.04 9.77
C ALA A 136 -11.70 -14.42 11.26
N GLN A 137 -11.01 -13.61 12.07
CA GLN A 137 -10.89 -13.84 13.51
C GLN A 137 -12.12 -13.41 14.32
N ALA A 138 -12.94 -12.49 13.82
CA ALA A 138 -14.08 -11.92 14.56
C ALA A 138 -15.28 -12.88 14.70
N GLY A 139 -15.31 -13.98 13.95
CA GLY A 139 -16.47 -14.86 13.83
C GLY A 139 -17.54 -14.25 12.93
N GLU A 140 -18.07 -15.05 11.99
CA GLU A 140 -19.09 -14.63 11.02
C GLU A 140 -20.35 -14.09 11.73
N ASP A 141 -21.06 -13.17 11.07
CA ASP A 141 -22.30 -12.52 11.53
C ASP A 141 -22.22 -11.72 12.86
N THR A 142 -21.00 -11.40 13.30
CA THR A 142 -20.81 -10.46 14.42
C THR A 142 -20.78 -9.01 13.94
N LEU A 143 -21.13 -8.07 14.82
CA LEU A 143 -20.99 -6.63 14.54
C LEU A 143 -19.54 -6.25 14.17
N THR A 144 -18.57 -6.89 14.82
CA THR A 144 -17.15 -6.71 14.54
C THR A 144 -16.78 -7.21 13.15
N TRP A 145 -17.27 -8.40 12.75
CA TRP A 145 -17.11 -8.92 11.39
C TRP A 145 -17.68 -7.96 10.34
N HIS A 146 -18.92 -7.49 10.51
CA HIS A 146 -19.52 -6.52 9.59
C HIS A 146 -18.74 -5.20 9.52
N ALA A 147 -18.15 -4.76 10.64
CA ALA A 147 -17.30 -3.57 10.65
C ALA A 147 -16.05 -3.77 9.78
N HIS A 148 -15.36 -4.92 9.89
CA HIS A 148 -14.23 -5.27 9.03
C HIS A 148 -14.65 -5.42 7.56
N GLN A 149 -15.74 -6.14 7.30
CA GLN A 149 -16.24 -6.40 5.96
C GLN A 149 -16.57 -5.10 5.21
N ARG A 150 -17.22 -4.12 5.88
CA ARG A 150 -17.48 -2.80 5.26
C ARG A 150 -16.20 -2.07 4.85
N VAL A 151 -15.14 -2.13 5.64
CA VAL A 151 -13.85 -1.50 5.30
C VAL A 151 -13.20 -2.22 4.12
N ILE A 152 -13.26 -3.55 4.10
CA ILE A 152 -12.75 -4.40 3.02
C ILE A 152 -13.47 -4.10 1.70
N ASP A 153 -14.81 -4.11 1.70
CA ASP A 153 -15.62 -3.90 0.51
C ASP A 153 -15.39 -2.49 -0.06
N ALA A 154 -15.51 -1.45 0.78
CA ALA A 154 -15.29 -0.07 0.35
C ALA A 154 -13.88 0.16 -0.22
N SER A 155 -12.86 -0.48 0.37
CA SER A 155 -11.48 -0.39 -0.13
C SER A 155 -11.29 -1.15 -1.43
N THR A 156 -11.93 -2.31 -1.58
CA THR A 156 -11.88 -3.13 -2.79
C THR A 156 -12.57 -2.42 -3.96
N ASP A 157 -13.74 -1.83 -3.72
CA ASP A 157 -14.48 -1.03 -4.69
C ASP A 157 -13.66 0.18 -5.16
N ALA A 158 -13.05 0.93 -4.21
CA ALA A 158 -12.19 2.05 -4.54
C ALA A 158 -10.93 1.64 -5.33
N LEU A 159 -10.42 0.41 -5.13
CA LEU A 159 -9.31 -0.13 -5.91
C LEU A 159 -9.73 -0.60 -7.30
N ALA A 160 -10.95 -1.12 -7.45
CA ALA A 160 -11.51 -1.51 -8.75
C ALA A 160 -11.78 -0.28 -9.64
N ASP A 161 -12.15 0.84 -9.03
CA ASP A 161 -12.46 2.08 -9.72
C ASP A 161 -11.17 2.84 -10.15
N GLY A 162 -10.81 2.68 -11.43
CA GLY A 162 -9.70 3.40 -12.07
C GLY A 162 -10.03 4.87 -12.38
N PRO A 163 -9.03 5.71 -12.66
CA PRO A 163 -9.27 7.11 -13.00
C PRO A 163 -9.80 7.31 -14.44
N GLY A 164 -9.92 6.24 -15.24
CA GLY A 164 -10.22 6.31 -16.69
C GLY A 164 -9.01 6.70 -17.53
N ASP A 165 -9.15 6.73 -18.86
CA ASP A 165 -8.02 6.95 -19.78
C ASP A 165 -7.47 8.38 -19.76
N ARG A 166 -8.32 9.38 -19.47
CA ARG A 166 -7.96 10.80 -19.45
C ARG A 166 -8.78 11.56 -18.39
N PRO A 167 -8.54 11.31 -17.09
CA PRO A 167 -9.25 12.01 -16.04
C PRO A 167 -8.98 13.52 -16.13
N SER A 168 -10.01 14.32 -15.86
CA SER A 168 -9.77 15.74 -15.54
C SER A 168 -8.93 15.84 -14.25
N PRO A 169 -8.14 16.91 -14.06
CA PRO A 169 -7.38 17.10 -12.82
C PRO A 169 -8.26 17.04 -11.56
N LEU A 170 -9.47 17.61 -11.63
CA LEU A 170 -10.44 17.55 -10.53
C LEU A 170 -10.93 16.12 -10.27
N THR A 171 -11.28 15.37 -11.32
CA THR A 171 -11.66 13.95 -11.20
C THR A 171 -10.56 13.16 -10.52
N LEU A 172 -9.30 13.33 -10.95
CA LEU A 172 -8.17 12.63 -10.36
C LEU A 172 -7.93 13.05 -8.89
N ALA A 173 -8.07 14.33 -8.56
CA ALA A 173 -8.00 14.82 -7.18
C ALA A 173 -9.10 14.23 -6.28
N MET A 174 -10.33 14.10 -6.77
CA MET A 174 -11.43 13.45 -6.04
C MET A 174 -11.14 11.98 -5.78
N ARG A 175 -10.57 11.27 -6.76
CA ARG A 175 -10.13 9.87 -6.61
C ARG A 175 -9.02 9.73 -5.58
N VAL A 176 -8.04 10.63 -5.61
CA VAL A 176 -6.97 10.71 -4.59
C VAL A 176 -7.58 10.91 -3.19
N ALA A 177 -8.53 11.83 -3.03
CA ALA A 177 -9.20 12.05 -1.74
C ALA A 177 -10.00 10.83 -1.27
N GLU A 178 -10.66 10.11 -2.18
CA GLU A 178 -11.39 8.87 -1.86
C GLU A 178 -10.45 7.76 -1.38
N LEU A 179 -9.33 7.54 -2.08
CA LEU A 179 -8.31 6.58 -1.61
C LEU A 179 -7.70 7.02 -0.27
N GLY A 180 -7.52 8.33 -0.04
CA GLY A 180 -7.13 8.86 1.26
C GLY A 180 -8.11 8.48 2.38
N ARG A 181 -9.42 8.53 2.13
CA ARG A 181 -10.43 8.05 3.10
C ARG A 181 -10.26 6.56 3.39
N ARG A 182 -10.13 5.72 2.35
CA ARG A 182 -9.95 4.27 2.55
C ARG A 182 -8.67 3.93 3.31
N LEU A 183 -7.57 4.61 3.02
CA LEU A 183 -6.32 4.41 3.76
C LEU A 183 -6.45 4.81 5.23
N ARG A 184 -7.21 5.86 5.55
CA ARG A 184 -7.52 6.22 6.94
C ARG A 184 -8.36 5.15 7.63
N ASP A 185 -9.39 4.61 6.97
CA ASP A 185 -10.21 3.53 7.52
C ASP A 185 -9.38 2.26 7.78
N LEU A 186 -8.33 2.05 6.97
CA LEU A 186 -7.38 0.95 7.11
C LEU A 186 -6.24 1.21 8.12
N ALA A 187 -6.18 2.39 8.74
CA ALA A 187 -5.11 2.72 9.70
C ALA A 187 -4.97 1.72 10.87
N PRO A 188 -6.05 1.12 11.42
CA PRO A 188 -5.95 0.12 12.49
C PRO A 188 -5.28 -1.20 12.07
N TYR A 189 -5.20 -1.50 10.78
CA TYR A 189 -4.64 -2.76 10.29
C TYR A 189 -3.17 -2.57 9.90
N PRO A 190 -2.26 -3.45 10.37
CA PRO A 190 -0.85 -3.36 10.00
C PRO A 190 -0.64 -3.54 8.49
N PRO A 191 0.42 -2.92 7.92
CA PRO A 191 0.75 -2.98 6.50
C PRO A 191 1.60 -4.20 6.13
#